data_AF-A0A2W4Q3S9-F1
#
_entry.id   AF-A0A2W4Q3S9-F1
#
_cell.length_a   1.000
_cell.length_b   1.000
_cell.length_c   1.000
_cell.angle_alpha   90.00
_cell.angle_beta   90.00
_cell.angle_gamma   90.00
#
_symmetry.space_group_name_H-M   'P 1'
#
loop_
_entity.id
_entity.type
_entity.pdbx_description
1 polymer ?
#
loop_
_entity_poly.entity_id
_entity_poly.type
_entity_poly.pdbx_seq_one_letter_code
_entity_poly.pdbx_strand_id
1 'polypeptide(L)'
;MAVPATALDLFFRRLLVPAGPDTFNPWLEQDPGTDAVPDAAAGRLGRLKSFFSARPRWLLLGEAAGYQGAHVSGIPFTSERLMLEGAIPRIDLGGRRLSTRARPWSEPSATTVWGTLHALGRAGDTWLWNAFPWHPHRPGVLQSNRTPLPSERRAGLPVLEALLAALPGVRCFAVGRNAAASLSDLGIAATPLRHPSMGGATEFREGLRRALADETWAGSTIGT
;
A
#
# COMPACT_ATOMS: atom_id res chain seq x y z
N MET A 1 17.04 11.58 -3.95
CA MET A 1 17.97 10.45 -4.26
C MET A 1 17.13 9.22 -4.58
N ALA A 2 17.55 8.38 -5.52
CA ALA A 2 16.91 7.08 -5.76
C ALA A 2 17.05 6.18 -4.52
N VAL A 3 16.10 5.28 -4.29
CA VAL A 3 16.28 4.22 -3.28
C VAL A 3 17.23 3.20 -3.88
N PRO A 4 18.40 2.92 -3.26
CA PRO A 4 19.29 1.88 -3.77
C PRO A 4 18.53 0.57 -3.87
N ALA A 5 18.64 -0.15 -5.00
CA ALA A 5 17.96 -1.44 -5.18
C ALA A 5 18.25 -2.40 -4.02
N THR A 6 19.51 -2.39 -3.53
CA THR A 6 19.98 -3.18 -2.39
C THR A 6 19.26 -2.88 -1.07
N ALA A 7 18.71 -1.68 -0.89
CA ALA A 7 17.99 -1.32 0.32
C ALA A 7 16.63 -2.04 0.43
N LEU A 8 15.99 -2.38 -0.69
CA LEU A 8 14.67 -3.04 -0.73
C LEU A 8 14.74 -4.55 -1.00
N ASP A 9 15.93 -5.12 -1.19
CA ASP A 9 16.08 -6.55 -1.52
C ASP A 9 15.47 -7.45 -0.43
N LEU A 10 15.74 -7.15 0.85
CA LEU A 10 15.15 -7.90 1.96
C LEU A 10 13.63 -7.78 1.99
N PHE A 11 13.10 -6.59 1.72
CA PHE A 11 11.67 -6.34 1.64
C PHE A 11 11.02 -7.21 0.56
N PHE A 12 11.55 -7.21 -0.67
CA PHE A 12 10.99 -8.02 -1.76
C PHE A 12 11.14 -9.51 -1.50
N ARG A 13 12.25 -9.98 -0.90
CA ARG A 13 12.41 -11.39 -0.51
C ARG A 13 11.35 -11.82 0.49
N ARG A 14 11.04 -10.99 1.49
CA ARG A 14 10.01 -11.29 2.51
C ARG A 14 8.59 -11.14 1.94
N LEU A 15 8.38 -10.27 0.96
CA LEU A 15 7.08 -10.06 0.31
C LEU A 15 6.66 -11.23 -0.58
N LEU A 16 7.62 -11.85 -1.25
CA LEU A 16 7.40 -12.89 -2.27
C LEU A 16 7.39 -14.30 -1.65
N VAL A 17 6.53 -14.48 -0.65
CA VAL A 17 6.22 -15.77 -0.03
C VAL A 17 4.72 -16.06 -0.13
N PRO A 18 4.28 -17.32 -0.11
CA PRO A 18 2.85 -17.66 -0.05
C PRO A 18 2.17 -17.01 1.16
N ALA A 19 1.02 -16.36 0.96
CA ALA A 19 0.39 -15.55 2.01
C ALA A 19 -0.46 -16.35 3.02
N GLY A 20 -0.58 -17.66 2.83
CA GLY A 20 -1.35 -18.56 3.71
C GLY A 20 -2.80 -18.76 3.24
N PRO A 21 -3.61 -19.52 4.02
CA PRO A 21 -5.01 -19.77 3.68
C PRO A 21 -5.83 -18.46 3.68
N ASP A 22 -6.83 -18.39 2.79
CA ASP A 22 -7.76 -17.27 2.65
C ASP A 22 -7.08 -15.89 2.51
N THR A 23 -5.86 -15.89 1.98
CA THR A 23 -5.06 -14.70 1.72
C THR A 23 -4.39 -14.84 0.37
N PHE A 24 -4.53 -13.81 -0.46
CA PHE A 24 -3.94 -13.74 -1.78
C PHE A 24 -2.69 -12.84 -1.75
N ASN A 25 -1.56 -13.31 -2.26
CA ASN A 25 -0.38 -12.49 -2.51
C ASN A 25 -0.41 -11.85 -3.91
N PRO A 26 -0.67 -10.52 -4.05
CA PRO A 26 -0.75 -9.88 -5.35
C PRO A 26 0.54 -9.94 -6.18
N TRP A 27 1.69 -10.18 -5.57
CA TRP A 27 2.98 -10.13 -6.25
C TRP A 27 3.55 -11.52 -6.57
N LEU A 28 2.87 -12.58 -6.15
CA LEU A 28 3.30 -13.97 -6.33
C LEU A 28 2.22 -14.84 -6.98
N GLU A 29 0.94 -14.59 -6.67
CA GLU A 29 -0.18 -15.43 -7.06
C GLU A 29 -0.97 -14.84 -8.24
N GLN A 30 -1.66 -15.74 -8.95
CA GLN A 30 -2.57 -15.43 -10.06
C GLN A 30 -4.01 -15.57 -9.59
N ASP A 31 -4.88 -14.66 -9.98
CA ASP A 31 -6.34 -14.77 -9.82
C ASP A 31 -6.97 -15.08 -11.18
N PRO A 32 -7.31 -16.34 -11.49
CA PRO A 32 -7.92 -16.71 -12.77
C PRO A 32 -9.26 -16.01 -13.07
N GLY A 33 -9.95 -15.51 -12.05
CA GLY A 33 -11.21 -14.78 -12.22
C GLY A 33 -11.02 -13.31 -12.58
N THR A 34 -9.86 -12.73 -12.27
CA THR A 34 -9.57 -11.31 -12.46
C THR A 34 -8.46 -11.06 -13.48
N ASP A 35 -7.45 -11.92 -13.54
CA ASP A 35 -6.23 -11.72 -14.33
C ASP A 35 -6.44 -12.06 -15.81
N ALA A 36 -6.11 -11.11 -16.69
CA ALA A 36 -6.25 -11.23 -18.14
C ALA A 36 -5.01 -11.80 -18.84
N VAL A 37 -3.89 -11.92 -18.11
CA VAL A 37 -2.59 -12.31 -18.66
C VAL A 37 -1.87 -13.27 -17.70
N PRO A 38 -1.11 -14.25 -18.21
CA PRO A 38 -0.46 -15.26 -17.38
C PRO A 38 0.66 -14.69 -16.49
N ASP A 39 1.17 -13.50 -16.78
CA ASP A 39 2.22 -12.79 -16.04
C ASP A 39 1.65 -11.67 -15.15
N ALA A 40 0.36 -11.69 -14.79
CA ALA A 40 -0.26 -10.60 -14.03
C ALA A 40 0.42 -10.34 -12.67
N ALA A 41 0.83 -11.39 -11.94
CA ALA A 41 1.60 -11.25 -10.71
C ALA A 41 2.93 -10.49 -10.94
N ALA A 42 3.67 -10.86 -11.99
CA ALA A 42 4.91 -10.19 -12.37
C ALA A 42 4.67 -8.73 -12.81
N GLY A 43 3.56 -8.47 -13.50
CA GLY A 43 3.12 -7.12 -13.86
C GLY A 43 2.83 -6.24 -12.64
N ARG A 44 2.12 -6.78 -11.64
CA ARG A 44 1.88 -6.10 -10.35
C ARG A 44 3.18 -5.83 -9.60
N LEU A 45 4.11 -6.78 -9.59
CA LEU A 45 5.44 -6.58 -8.98
C LEU A 45 6.26 -5.51 -9.73
N GLY A 46 6.21 -5.50 -11.07
CA GLY A 46 6.83 -4.46 -11.89
C GLY A 46 6.30 -3.07 -11.55
N ARG A 47 4.97 -2.93 -11.43
CA ARG A 47 4.34 -1.68 -10.99
C ARG A 47 4.79 -1.24 -9.61
N LEU A 48 4.84 -2.16 -8.63
CA LEU A 48 5.33 -1.84 -7.29
C LEU A 48 6.80 -1.35 -7.32
N LYS A 49 7.67 -2.02 -8.08
CA LYS A 49 9.08 -1.62 -8.25
C LYS A 49 9.19 -0.24 -8.89
N SER A 50 8.43 0.04 -9.95
CA SER A 50 8.39 1.36 -10.59
C SER A 50 7.90 2.45 -9.63
N PHE A 51 6.87 2.15 -8.84
CA PHE A 51 6.35 3.07 -7.83
C PHE A 51 7.41 3.42 -6.77
N PHE A 52 8.19 2.42 -6.34
CA PHE A 52 9.28 2.54 -5.35
C PHE A 52 10.62 3.04 -5.91
N SER A 53 10.69 3.43 -7.19
CA SER A 53 11.94 3.88 -7.81
C SER A 53 12.48 5.22 -7.30
N ALA A 54 11.65 6.02 -6.61
CA ALA A 54 12.04 7.30 -6.03
C ALA A 54 11.76 7.33 -4.52
N ARG A 55 12.76 7.70 -3.71
CA ARG A 55 12.64 7.72 -2.25
C ARG A 55 11.52 8.67 -1.80
N PRO A 56 10.63 8.24 -0.89
CA PRO A 56 9.57 9.09 -0.39
C PRO A 56 10.07 10.01 0.71
N ARG A 57 9.33 11.09 0.94
CA ARG A 57 9.37 11.88 2.18
C ARG A 57 8.39 11.34 3.22
N TRP A 58 7.29 10.75 2.77
CA TRP A 58 6.21 10.26 3.62
C TRP A 58 5.78 8.86 3.24
N LEU A 59 5.41 8.07 4.25
CA LEU A 59 4.85 6.73 4.09
C LEU A 59 3.48 6.68 4.76
N LEU A 60 2.43 6.44 3.98
CA LEU A 60 1.08 6.19 4.49
C LEU A 60 0.87 4.67 4.56
N LEU A 61 0.48 4.18 5.73
CA LEU A 61 0.32 2.76 6.02
C LEU A 61 -1.15 2.43 6.29
N GLY A 62 -1.74 1.63 5.43
CA GLY A 62 -3.07 1.04 5.59
C GLY A 62 -3.04 -0.27 6.36
N GLU A 63 -4.22 -0.89 6.49
CA GLU A 63 -4.36 -2.19 7.17
C GLU A 63 -3.86 -3.35 6.30
N ALA A 64 -4.50 -3.55 5.14
CA ALA A 64 -4.27 -4.70 4.27
C ALA A 64 -4.56 -4.35 2.81
N ALA A 65 -4.02 -5.15 1.87
CA ALA A 65 -4.41 -5.01 0.47
C ALA A 65 -5.89 -5.32 0.31
N GLY A 66 -6.58 -4.59 -0.57
CA GLY A 66 -8.01 -4.81 -0.87
C GLY A 66 -8.23 -5.35 -2.28
N TYR A 67 -9.33 -6.10 -2.47
CA TYR A 67 -9.66 -6.75 -3.74
C TYR A 67 -9.84 -5.77 -4.92
N GLN A 68 -10.31 -4.53 -4.67
CA GLN A 68 -10.49 -3.50 -5.72
C GLN A 68 -9.24 -2.64 -5.95
N GLY A 69 -8.23 -2.81 -5.12
CA GLY A 69 -7.04 -1.98 -5.05
C GLY A 69 -5.79 -2.77 -5.44
N ALA A 70 -4.89 -2.92 -4.46
CA ALA A 70 -3.60 -3.59 -4.61
C ALA A 70 -3.68 -5.02 -5.15
N HIS A 71 -4.77 -5.74 -4.91
CA HIS A 71 -5.00 -7.06 -5.53
C HIS A 71 -4.84 -6.96 -7.05
N VAL A 72 -5.45 -5.95 -7.68
CA VAL A 72 -5.45 -5.77 -9.14
C VAL A 72 -4.28 -4.88 -9.59
N SER A 73 -4.01 -3.81 -8.84
CA SER A 73 -3.05 -2.79 -9.25
C SER A 73 -1.60 -3.15 -8.94
N GLY A 74 -1.37 -3.92 -7.87
CA GLY A 74 -0.05 -4.15 -7.29
C GLY A 74 0.46 -3.05 -6.37
N ILE A 75 -0.32 -1.97 -6.15
CA ILE A 75 0.08 -0.83 -5.30
C ILE A 75 -1.01 -0.58 -4.24
N PRO A 76 -0.67 -0.50 -2.94
CA PRO A 76 -1.60 -0.15 -1.87
C PRO A 76 -2.33 1.18 -2.11
N PHE A 77 -3.59 1.25 -1.66
CA PHE A 77 -4.48 2.40 -1.90
C PHE A 77 -4.51 2.87 -3.36
N THR A 78 -4.39 1.95 -4.32
CA THR A 78 -4.35 2.28 -5.74
C THR A 78 -5.24 1.33 -6.51
N SER A 79 -6.13 1.88 -7.35
CA SER A 79 -7.03 1.09 -8.19
C SER A 79 -6.64 1.20 -9.66
N GLU A 80 -7.06 0.23 -10.46
CA GLU A 80 -6.80 0.22 -11.90
C GLU A 80 -7.31 1.48 -12.60
N ARG A 81 -8.48 1.99 -12.20
CA ARG A 81 -9.05 3.24 -12.72
C ARG A 81 -8.07 4.41 -12.55
N LEU A 82 -7.50 4.59 -11.35
CA LEU A 82 -6.58 5.70 -11.09
C LEU A 82 -5.29 5.60 -11.91
N MET A 83 -4.80 4.39 -12.18
CA MET A 83 -3.63 4.21 -13.05
C MET A 83 -3.96 4.57 -14.50
N LEU A 84 -5.14 4.20 -15.00
CA LEU A 84 -5.59 4.56 -16.36
C LEU A 84 -5.81 6.07 -16.52
N GLU A 85 -6.20 6.75 -15.45
CA GLU A 85 -6.35 8.22 -15.40
C GLU A 85 -4.99 8.95 -15.32
N GLY A 86 -3.86 8.23 -15.22
CA GLY A 86 -2.54 8.83 -15.06
C GLY A 86 -2.30 9.46 -13.68
N ALA A 87 -3.13 9.12 -12.69
CA ALA A 87 -3.07 9.74 -11.36
C ALA A 87 -1.94 9.17 -10.47
N ILE A 88 -1.24 8.13 -10.90
CA ILE A 88 -0.24 7.42 -10.09
C ILE A 88 1.17 7.75 -10.59
N PRO A 89 2.00 8.46 -9.81
CA PRO A 89 3.34 8.82 -10.24
C PRO A 89 4.20 7.60 -10.60
N ARG A 90 5.00 7.74 -11.66
CA ARG A 90 5.97 6.73 -12.15
C ARG A 90 5.33 5.44 -12.65
N ILE A 91 4.02 5.42 -12.84
CA ILE A 91 3.30 4.29 -13.43
C ILE A 91 2.85 4.68 -14.83
N ASP A 92 3.47 4.06 -15.82
CA ASP A 92 2.96 4.01 -17.19
C ASP A 92 2.45 2.59 -17.45
N LEU A 93 1.19 2.49 -17.88
CA LEU A 93 0.59 1.20 -18.21
C LEU A 93 0.93 0.74 -19.63
N GLY A 94 1.38 1.64 -20.51
CA GLY A 94 1.61 1.32 -21.93
C GLY A 94 0.36 0.74 -22.60
N GLY A 95 -0.83 1.13 -22.15
CA GLY A 95 -2.12 0.56 -22.59
C GLY A 95 -2.41 -0.87 -22.09
N ARG A 96 -1.50 -1.49 -21.33
CA ARG A 96 -1.63 -2.88 -20.87
C ARG A 96 -2.35 -2.96 -19.52
N ARG A 97 -3.58 -3.47 -19.56
CA ARG A 97 -4.33 -3.84 -18.35
C ARG A 97 -3.95 -5.27 -17.93
N LEU A 98 -3.98 -5.51 -16.62
CA LEU A 98 -3.76 -6.84 -16.07
C LEU A 98 -5.07 -7.55 -15.76
N SER A 99 -6.20 -6.83 -15.77
CA SER A 99 -7.51 -7.40 -15.42
C SER A 99 -8.43 -7.60 -16.62
N THR A 100 -9.35 -8.56 -16.51
CA THR A 100 -10.31 -8.97 -17.55
C THR A 100 -11.54 -8.06 -17.65
N ARG A 101 -11.80 -7.24 -16.62
CA ARG A 101 -13.08 -6.54 -16.47
C ARG A 101 -13.23 -5.42 -17.49
N ALA A 102 -14.37 -5.30 -18.17
CA ALA A 102 -14.62 -4.21 -19.12
C ALA A 102 -14.54 -2.82 -18.44
N ARG A 103 -15.20 -2.66 -17.29
CA ARG A 103 -15.09 -1.45 -16.46
C ARG A 103 -13.90 -1.57 -15.51
N PRO A 104 -12.97 -0.59 -15.46
CA PRO A 104 -11.82 -0.66 -14.56
C PRO A 104 -12.21 -0.82 -13.09
N TRP A 105 -11.36 -1.51 -12.34
CA TRP A 105 -11.51 -1.60 -10.89
C TRP A 105 -11.31 -0.23 -10.24
N SER A 106 -12.19 0.11 -9.30
CA SER A 106 -12.19 1.38 -8.58
C SER A 106 -12.33 1.14 -7.10
N GLU A 107 -11.44 1.76 -6.32
CA GLU A 107 -11.43 1.70 -4.86
C GLU A 107 -11.73 3.11 -4.29
N PRO A 108 -12.84 3.30 -3.54
CA PRO A 108 -13.19 4.62 -2.99
C PRO A 108 -12.12 5.21 -2.04
N SER A 109 -11.51 4.37 -1.20
CA SER A 109 -10.42 4.77 -0.31
C SER A 109 -9.22 5.30 -1.11
N ALA A 110 -8.77 4.56 -2.13
CA ALA A 110 -7.70 4.97 -3.03
C ALA A 110 -7.97 6.33 -3.68
N THR A 111 -9.21 6.54 -4.15
CA THR A 111 -9.63 7.80 -4.78
C THR A 111 -9.45 8.98 -3.82
N THR A 112 -9.84 8.78 -2.56
CA THR A 112 -9.69 9.81 -1.53
C THR A 112 -8.23 10.06 -1.18
N VAL A 113 -7.44 9.00 -1.00
CA VAL A 113 -6.01 9.11 -0.66
C VAL A 113 -5.25 9.87 -1.75
N TRP A 114 -5.33 9.40 -3.01
CA TRP A 114 -4.64 10.03 -4.12
C TRP A 114 -5.13 11.44 -4.41
N GLY A 115 -6.45 11.67 -4.39
CA GLY A 115 -7.01 13.02 -4.59
C GLY A 115 -6.51 14.01 -3.54
N THR A 116 -6.40 13.58 -2.28
CA THR A 116 -5.84 14.41 -1.20
C THR A 116 -4.34 14.68 -1.43
N LEU A 117 -3.56 13.66 -1.79
CA LEU A 117 -2.14 13.83 -2.05
C LEU A 117 -1.86 14.77 -3.22
N HIS A 118 -2.65 14.70 -4.29
CA HIS A 118 -2.57 15.63 -5.42
C HIS A 118 -2.93 17.06 -5.00
N ALA A 119 -4.03 17.24 -4.27
CA ALA A 119 -4.44 18.56 -3.79
C ALA A 119 -3.38 19.22 -2.88
N LEU A 120 -2.60 18.41 -2.17
CA LEU A 120 -1.51 18.89 -1.30
C LEU A 120 -0.15 18.96 -2.03
N GLY A 121 -0.07 18.64 -3.32
CA GLY A 121 1.17 18.61 -4.10
C GLY A 121 2.18 17.56 -3.62
N ARG A 122 1.71 16.49 -2.95
CA ARG A 122 2.52 15.46 -2.27
C ARG A 122 2.45 14.08 -2.91
N ALA A 123 1.77 13.94 -4.05
CA ALA A 123 1.63 12.65 -4.73
C ALA A 123 2.99 12.07 -5.14
N GLY A 124 3.91 12.92 -5.63
CA GLY A 124 5.21 12.48 -6.18
C GLY A 124 6.19 11.92 -5.14
N ASP A 125 6.08 12.34 -3.88
CA ASP A 125 7.01 12.06 -2.78
C ASP A 125 6.35 11.34 -1.59
N THR A 126 5.17 10.77 -1.79
CA THR A 126 4.50 9.88 -0.84
C THR A 126 4.49 8.44 -1.34
N TRP A 127 4.88 7.50 -0.48
CA TRP A 127 4.62 6.08 -0.69
C TRP A 127 3.39 5.61 0.08
N LEU A 128 2.66 4.67 -0.51
CA LEU A 128 1.52 3.99 0.09
C LEU A 128 1.88 2.53 0.32
N TRP A 129 1.68 2.03 1.53
CA TRP A 129 1.89 0.63 1.87
C TRP A 129 0.85 0.12 2.88
N ASN A 130 0.86 -1.17 3.22
CA ASN A 130 -0.03 -1.77 4.21
C ASN A 130 0.77 -2.50 5.31
N ALA A 131 0.26 -2.46 6.54
CA ALA A 131 0.87 -3.17 7.66
C ALA A 131 0.85 -4.69 7.47
N PHE A 132 -0.29 -5.23 7.01
CA PHE A 132 -0.37 -6.57 6.44
C PHE A 132 -0.29 -6.45 4.91
N PRO A 133 0.76 -6.95 4.25
CA PRO A 133 1.00 -6.60 2.84
C PRO A 133 0.01 -7.26 1.87
N TRP A 134 -0.46 -8.47 2.20
CA TRP A 134 -1.28 -9.30 1.33
C TRP A 134 -2.77 -9.01 1.46
N HIS A 135 -3.58 -9.65 0.61
CA HIS A 135 -5.02 -9.44 0.52
C HIS A 135 -5.80 -10.57 1.23
N PRO A 136 -6.21 -10.38 2.49
CA PRO A 136 -7.06 -11.32 3.20
C PRO A 136 -8.49 -11.24 2.69
N HIS A 137 -9.08 -12.40 2.40
CA HIS A 137 -10.44 -12.49 1.89
C HIS A 137 -11.30 -13.42 2.73
N ARG A 138 -12.61 -13.44 2.47
CA ARG A 138 -13.49 -14.46 3.06
C ARG A 138 -13.20 -15.80 2.39
N PRO A 139 -13.33 -16.93 3.11
CA PRO A 139 -13.09 -18.25 2.53
C PRO A 139 -13.86 -18.48 1.23
N GLY A 140 -13.13 -18.86 0.18
CA GLY A 140 -13.68 -19.09 -1.16
C GLY A 140 -14.17 -17.84 -1.93
N VAL A 141 -14.02 -16.63 -1.39
CA VAL A 141 -14.53 -15.39 -2.01
C VAL A 141 -13.41 -14.36 -2.17
N LEU A 142 -12.58 -14.52 -3.21
CA LEU A 142 -11.47 -13.60 -3.56
C LEU A 142 -11.92 -12.15 -3.76
N GLN A 143 -13.16 -11.88 -4.18
CA GLN A 143 -13.67 -10.52 -4.32
C GLN A 143 -14.32 -10.00 -3.03
N SER A 144 -13.63 -10.17 -1.91
CA SER A 144 -14.07 -9.64 -0.63
C SER A 144 -12.89 -9.33 0.26
N ASN A 145 -13.05 -8.34 1.13
CA ASN A 145 -12.06 -8.02 2.15
C ASN A 145 -12.43 -8.69 3.47
N ARG A 146 -11.42 -9.13 4.20
CA ARG A 146 -11.52 -9.53 5.61
C ARG A 146 -10.48 -8.74 6.42
N THR A 147 -10.75 -8.45 7.69
CA THR A 147 -9.70 -7.96 8.60
C THR A 147 -8.71 -9.10 8.88
N PRO A 148 -7.39 -8.92 8.70
CA PRO A 148 -6.41 -9.95 9.03
C PRO A 148 -6.50 -10.36 10.50
N LEU A 149 -6.31 -11.65 10.77
CA LEU A 149 -6.20 -12.20 12.11
C LEU A 149 -4.96 -11.65 12.81
N PRO A 150 -4.93 -11.60 14.15
CA PRO A 150 -3.73 -11.20 14.89
C PRO A 150 -2.48 -12.00 14.51
N SER A 151 -2.61 -13.30 14.23
CA SER A 151 -1.50 -14.15 13.76
C SER A 151 -1.00 -13.76 12.37
N GLU A 152 -1.90 -13.46 11.43
CA GLU A 152 -1.57 -13.00 10.09
C GLU A 152 -0.88 -11.64 10.13
N ARG A 153 -1.38 -10.71 10.95
CA ARG A 153 -0.71 -9.41 11.17
C ARG A 153 0.73 -9.61 11.63
N ARG A 154 0.95 -10.49 12.62
CA ARG A 154 2.30 -10.83 13.09
C ARG A 154 3.17 -11.44 12.00
N ALA A 155 2.61 -12.32 11.16
CA ALA A 155 3.33 -12.89 10.03
C ALA A 155 3.71 -11.85 8.95
N GLY A 156 2.94 -10.76 8.84
CA GLY A 156 3.26 -9.63 7.95
C GLY A 156 4.34 -8.68 8.49
N LEU A 157 4.58 -8.64 9.81
CA LEU A 157 5.51 -7.71 10.44
C LEU A 157 6.93 -7.75 9.87
N PRO A 158 7.55 -8.92 9.59
CA PRO A 158 8.88 -8.95 8.99
C PRO A 158 8.97 -8.22 7.64
N VAL A 159 7.89 -8.20 6.85
CA VAL A 159 7.84 -7.44 5.58
C VAL A 159 7.84 -5.94 5.87
N LEU A 160 7.01 -5.50 6.82
CA LEU A 160 6.92 -4.09 7.22
C LEU A 160 8.24 -3.58 7.82
N GLU A 161 8.88 -4.35 8.71
CA GLU A 161 10.19 -4.03 9.29
C GLU A 161 11.25 -3.82 8.21
N ALA A 162 11.30 -4.71 7.21
CA ALA A 162 12.27 -4.60 6.12
C ALA A 162 12.02 -3.34 5.26
N LEU A 163 10.75 -2.97 5.04
CA LEU A 163 10.42 -1.72 4.35
C LEU A 163 10.87 -0.50 5.15
N LEU A 164 10.59 -0.47 6.46
CA LEU A 164 10.93 0.66 7.33
C LEU A 164 12.44 0.81 7.50
N ALA A 165 13.17 -0.29 7.61
CA ALA A 165 14.63 -0.29 7.65
C ALA A 165 15.26 0.28 6.36
N ALA A 166 14.61 0.10 5.20
CA ALA A 166 15.03 0.71 3.93
C ALA A 166 14.75 2.23 3.85
N LEU A 167 13.91 2.74 4.76
CA LEU A 167 13.39 4.10 4.75
C LEU A 167 13.74 4.89 6.03
N PRO A 168 15.03 4.95 6.46
CA PRO A 168 15.39 5.71 7.65
C PRO A 168 15.04 7.20 7.51
N GLY A 169 14.41 7.77 8.54
CA GLY A 169 14.02 9.18 8.53
C GLY A 169 12.83 9.51 7.61
N VAL A 170 12.08 8.53 7.12
CA VAL A 170 10.79 8.76 6.45
C VAL A 170 9.68 8.87 7.50
N ARG A 171 8.85 9.91 7.40
CA ARG A 171 7.73 10.11 8.33
C ARG A 171 6.58 9.18 7.98
N CYS A 172 6.14 8.41 8.97
CA CYS A 172 5.08 7.42 8.83
C CYS A 172 3.71 7.94 9.33
N PHE A 173 2.66 7.61 8.58
CA PHE A 173 1.28 7.91 8.92
C PHE A 173 0.46 6.63 8.96
N ALA A 174 -0.24 6.39 10.07
CA ALA A 174 -1.06 5.20 10.24
C ALA A 174 -2.52 5.48 9.81
N VAL A 175 -2.94 4.95 8.66
CA VAL A 175 -4.27 5.17 8.10
C VAL A 175 -5.24 4.13 8.68
N GLY A 176 -5.91 4.51 9.77
CA GLY A 176 -6.85 3.67 10.49
C GLY A 176 -6.25 2.95 11.71
N ARG A 177 -7.14 2.46 12.58
CA ARG A 177 -6.76 1.87 13.88
C ARG A 177 -5.89 0.62 13.76
N ASN A 178 -6.14 -0.22 12.76
CA ASN A 178 -5.41 -1.47 12.60
C ASN A 178 -3.97 -1.24 12.14
N ALA A 179 -3.75 -0.27 11.24
CA ALA A 179 -2.39 0.16 10.87
C ALA A 179 -1.64 0.76 12.07
N ALA A 180 -2.32 1.56 12.90
CA ALA A 180 -1.72 2.15 14.09
C ALA A 180 -1.30 1.08 15.12
N ALA A 181 -2.14 0.06 15.33
CA ALA A 181 -1.81 -1.07 16.21
C ALA A 181 -0.57 -1.83 15.72
N SER A 182 -0.50 -2.17 14.43
CA SER A 182 0.68 -2.86 13.88
C SER A 182 1.98 -2.06 13.98
N LEU A 183 1.92 -0.74 13.85
CA LEU A 183 3.09 0.11 14.04
C LEU A 183 3.49 0.23 15.51
N SER A 184 2.50 0.27 16.42
CA SER A 184 2.75 0.24 17.86
C SER A 184 3.40 -1.08 18.30
N ASP A 185 2.99 -2.22 17.73
CA ASP A 185 3.61 -3.53 18.00
C ASP A 185 5.10 -3.56 17.62
N LEU A 186 5.50 -2.75 16.62
CA LEU A 186 6.90 -2.58 16.19
C LEU A 186 7.64 -1.45 16.91
N GLY A 187 7.00 -0.74 17.85
CA GLY A 187 7.58 0.43 18.50
C GLY A 187 7.83 1.62 17.54
N ILE A 188 7.14 1.66 16.40
CA ILE A 188 7.33 2.69 15.38
C ILE A 188 6.38 3.85 15.64
N ALA A 189 6.95 5.03 15.87
CA ALA A 189 6.18 6.26 15.98
C ALA A 189 5.54 6.63 14.63
N ALA A 190 4.21 6.70 14.60
CA ALA A 190 3.46 7.11 13.42
C ALA A 190 2.34 8.06 13.81
N THR A 191 2.08 9.06 12.96
CA THR A 191 0.95 9.97 13.16
C THR A 191 -0.35 9.27 12.73
N PRO A 192 -1.33 9.07 13.62
CA PRO A 192 -2.58 8.40 13.26
C PRO A 192 -3.46 9.28 12.37
N LEU A 193 -4.08 8.68 11.36
CA LEU A 193 -5.05 9.29 10.46
C LEU A 193 -6.34 8.46 10.46
N ARG A 194 -7.49 9.13 10.36
CA ARG A 194 -8.77 8.46 10.14
C ARG A 194 -8.75 7.76 8.78
N HIS A 195 -9.12 6.49 8.72
CA HIS A 195 -9.24 5.79 7.44
C HIS A 195 -10.35 6.43 6.57
N PRO A 196 -10.16 6.61 5.24
CA PRO A 196 -11.12 7.34 4.39
C PRO A 196 -12.45 6.61 4.13
N SER A 197 -12.53 5.31 4.44
CA SER A 197 -13.76 4.53 4.31
C SER A 197 -14.78 4.83 5.42
N MET A 198 -16.03 4.38 5.20
CA MET A 198 -17.12 4.47 6.18
C MET A 198 -17.33 5.91 6.70
N GLY A 199 -17.45 6.86 5.77
CA GLY A 199 -17.65 8.29 6.08
C GLY A 199 -16.38 9.05 6.50
N GLY A 200 -15.21 8.40 6.61
CA GLY A 200 -13.98 9.03 7.12
C GLY A 200 -13.22 9.92 6.14
N ALA A 201 -13.76 10.19 4.94
CA ALA A 201 -13.03 10.89 3.88
C ALA A 201 -12.64 12.34 4.25
N THR A 202 -13.56 13.09 4.85
CA THR A 202 -13.29 14.48 5.29
C THR A 202 -12.25 14.53 6.40
N GLU A 203 -12.40 13.68 7.41
CA GLU A 203 -11.44 13.59 8.52
C GLU A 203 -10.05 13.15 8.06
N PHE A 204 -9.96 12.24 7.08
CA PHE A 204 -8.70 11.86 6.46
C PHE A 204 -8.01 13.05 5.80
N ARG A 205 -8.74 13.81 4.96
CA ARG A 205 -8.22 15.00 4.26
C ARG A 205 -7.66 16.01 5.24
N GLU A 206 -8.43 16.33 6.26
CA GLU A 206 -8.07 17.38 7.23
C GLU A 206 -6.99 16.90 8.19
N GLY A 207 -7.01 15.61 8.54
CA GLY A 207 -5.94 14.94 9.28
C GLY A 207 -4.62 15.01 8.54
N LEU A 208 -4.59 14.55 7.27
CA LEU A 208 -3.37 14.50 6.47
C LEU A 208 -2.80 15.91 6.22
N ARG A 209 -3.66 16.88 5.89
CA ARG A 209 -3.25 18.28 5.71
C ARG A 209 -2.58 18.84 6.96
N ARG A 210 -3.16 18.64 8.14
CA ARG A 210 -2.57 19.10 9.41
C ARG A 210 -1.26 18.39 9.70
N ALA A 211 -1.23 17.08 9.50
CA ALA A 211 -0.06 16.27 9.83
C ALA A 211 1.13 16.56 8.92
N LEU A 212 0.90 16.94 7.65
CA LEU A 212 1.98 17.35 6.73
C LEU A 212 2.48 18.78 6.97
N ALA A 213 1.67 19.64 7.59
CA ALA A 213 2.06 21.01 7.97
C ALA A 213 2.83 21.07 9.30
N ASP A 214 2.84 19.97 10.06
CA ASP A 214 3.51 19.88 11.35
C ASP A 214 5.02 19.66 11.16
N GLU A 215 5.80 20.72 11.39
CA GLU A 215 7.27 20.73 11.30
C GLU A 215 7.96 20.15 12.55
N THR A 216 7.21 19.84 13.61
CA THR A 216 7.78 19.37 14.90
C THR A 216 8.22 17.90 14.87
N TRP A 217 8.02 17.19 13.76
CA TRP A 217 8.49 15.82 13.60
C TRP A 217 10.02 15.76 13.54
N ALA A 218 10.65 15.50 14.68
CA ALA A 218 12.05 15.08 14.78
C ALA A 218 12.09 13.57 14.49
N GLY A 219 12.72 13.18 13.38
CA GLY A 219 12.63 11.81 12.86
C GLY A 219 12.89 10.71 13.89
N SER A 220 12.09 9.64 13.84
CA SER A 220 12.30 8.48 14.69
C SER A 220 13.42 7.62 14.11
N THR A 221 14.57 7.60 14.79
CA THR A 221 15.59 6.56 14.58
C THR A 221 15.04 5.25 15.13
N ILE A 222 14.84 4.27 14.25
CA ILE A 222 14.66 2.88 14.65
C ILE A 222 15.94 2.51 15.42
N GLY A 223 15.80 2.23 16.72
CA GLY A 223 16.91 1.82 17.57
C GLY A 223 17.57 0.58 16.97
N THR A 224 18.89 0.66 16.81
CA THR A 224 19.79 -0.43 16.38
C THR A 224 19.66 -1.67 17.26
#